data_AF-A0A2S6BXM2-F1
#
_entry.id   AF-A0A2S6BXM2-F1
#
_cell.length_a   1.000
_cell.length_b   1.000
_cell.length_c   1.000
_cell.angle_alpha   90.00
_cell.angle_beta   90.00
_cell.angle_gamma   90.00
#
_symmetry.space_group_name_H-M   'P 1'
#
loop_
_entity.id
_entity.type
_entity.pdbx_description
1 polymer ?
#
loop_
_entity_poly.entity_id
_entity_poly.type
_entity_poly.pdbx_seq_one_letter_code
_entity_poly.pdbx_strand_id
1 'polypeptide(L)'
;MAADNSINIPQIVAVVVVGFLAVRWYMSKPSTPPTGTSSTSRNRIDPAKVNAVSAIFPQLDRRSIAWDLSRNGGSVEATTARVLDGRGLDNPPPTFQPDLPVIPTAAPNRTGNTAATSGSRVTPSQQDLISRYGLQGRVTTSGKGKEPVLSEEQEREKKKSAWSSDKAQRAEALKRRREEMILAARRKMEMKDSEGQ
;
A
#
# COMPACT_ATOMS: atom_id res chain seq x y z
N MET A 1 -23.91 -12.57 -64.15
CA MET A 1 -23.18 -13.82 -63.86
C MET A 1 -23.28 -14.05 -62.36
N ALA A 2 -24.13 -14.99 -61.94
CA ALA A 2 -24.30 -15.32 -60.53
C ALA A 2 -23.08 -16.12 -60.07
N ALA A 3 -22.41 -15.65 -59.00
CA ALA A 3 -21.33 -16.40 -58.38
C ALA A 3 -21.97 -17.51 -57.54
N ASP A 4 -21.73 -18.76 -57.92
CA ASP A 4 -22.04 -19.93 -57.11
C ASP A 4 -21.16 -19.92 -55.85
N ASN A 5 -21.61 -19.20 -54.84
CA ASN A 5 -20.90 -19.07 -53.57
C ASN A 5 -21.22 -20.31 -52.72
N SER A 6 -20.55 -21.42 -53.03
CA SER A 6 -20.57 -22.63 -52.20
C SER A 6 -20.09 -22.27 -50.79
N ILE A 7 -21.04 -22.09 -49.87
CA ILE A 7 -20.75 -21.77 -48.47
C ILE A 7 -20.09 -23.00 -47.85
N ASN A 8 -18.76 -22.96 -47.76
CA ASN A 8 -17.99 -24.03 -47.15
C ASN A 8 -18.14 -23.91 -45.63
N ILE A 9 -18.94 -24.80 -45.03
CA ILE A 9 -19.11 -24.94 -43.59
C ILE A 9 -17.77 -24.85 -42.81
N PRO A 10 -16.67 -25.52 -43.22
CA PRO A 10 -15.39 -25.38 -42.51
C PRO A 10 -14.81 -23.96 -42.55
N GLN A 11 -15.04 -23.19 -43.60
CA GLN A 11 -14.59 -21.80 -43.72
C GLN A 11 -15.39 -20.87 -42.79
N ILE A 12 -16.70 -21.12 -42.63
CA ILE A 12 -17.54 -20.40 -41.66
C ILE A 12 -17.04 -20.64 -40.24
N VAL A 13 -16.74 -21.89 -39.88
CA VAL A 13 -16.19 -22.25 -38.56
C VAL A 13 -14.85 -21.54 -38.32
N ALA A 14 -13.95 -21.53 -39.32
CA ALA A 14 -12.67 -20.83 -39.20
C ALA A 14 -12.84 -19.32 -38.95
N VAL A 15 -13.73 -18.67 -39.70
CA VAL A 15 -14.03 -17.23 -39.53
C VAL A 15 -14.63 -16.94 -38.15
N VAL A 16 -15.53 -17.80 -37.66
CA VAL A 16 -16.13 -17.66 -36.32
C VAL A 16 -15.07 -17.83 -35.22
N VAL A 17 -14.17 -18.80 -35.32
CA VAL A 17 -13.11 -19.03 -34.32
C VAL A 17 -12.11 -17.88 -34.32
N VAL A 18 -11.67 -17.42 -35.49
CA VAL A 18 -10.74 -16.28 -35.60
C VAL A 18 -11.41 -14.99 -35.12
N GLY A 19 -12.67 -14.75 -35.47
CA GLY A 19 -13.47 -13.62 -34.99
C GLY A 19 -13.66 -13.67 -33.48
N PHE A 20 -13.99 -14.84 -32.92
CA PHE A 20 -14.11 -15.03 -31.47
C PHE A 20 -12.78 -14.79 -30.76
N LEU A 21 -11.66 -15.31 -31.27
CA LEU A 21 -10.34 -15.03 -30.70
C LEU A 21 -9.95 -13.55 -30.81
N ALA A 22 -10.29 -12.88 -31.90
CA ALA A 22 -10.04 -11.45 -32.08
C ALA A 22 -10.87 -10.61 -31.11
N VAL A 23 -12.17 -10.90 -30.96
CA VAL A 23 -13.06 -10.23 -29.99
C VAL A 23 -12.61 -10.56 -28.56
N ARG A 24 -12.30 -11.82 -28.27
CA ARG A 24 -11.80 -12.28 -26.97
C ARG A 24 -10.49 -11.58 -26.63
N TRP A 25 -9.54 -11.48 -27.56
CA TRP A 25 -8.28 -10.79 -27.36
C TRP A 25 -8.48 -9.28 -27.19
N TYR A 26 -9.34 -8.67 -28.03
CA TYR A 26 -9.67 -7.25 -27.95
C TYR A 26 -10.37 -6.89 -26.63
N MET A 27 -11.27 -7.74 -26.13
CA MET A 27 -11.96 -7.59 -24.85
C MET A 27 -11.15 -8.08 -23.64
N SER A 28 -10.10 -8.88 -23.86
CA SER A 28 -9.14 -9.28 -22.82
C SER A 28 -7.97 -8.29 -22.70
N LYS A 29 -7.94 -7.22 -23.51
CA LYS A 29 -7.13 -6.04 -23.18
C LYS A 29 -7.68 -5.51 -21.85
N PRO A 30 -6.87 -5.35 -20.81
CA PRO A 30 -7.36 -4.81 -19.55
C PRO A 30 -7.96 -3.44 -19.83
N SER A 31 -9.29 -3.32 -19.72
CA SER A 31 -9.97 -2.04 -19.68
C SER A 31 -9.37 -1.27 -18.51
N THR A 32 -8.41 -0.41 -18.79
CA THR A 32 -7.85 0.53 -17.84
C THR A 32 -9.01 1.36 -17.29
N PRO A 33 -9.38 1.21 -16.01
CA PRO A 33 -10.31 2.16 -15.41
C PRO A 33 -9.63 3.54 -15.46
N PRO A 34 -10.36 4.64 -15.74
CA PRO A 34 -9.85 5.98 -15.49
C PRO A 34 -9.81 6.19 -13.97
N THR A 35 -8.84 5.54 -13.32
CA THR A 35 -8.48 5.81 -11.93
C THR A 35 -7.21 6.64 -12.00
N GLY A 36 -7.32 7.86 -11.51
CA GLY A 36 -6.23 8.82 -11.46
C GLY A 36 -4.93 8.22 -10.89
N THR A 37 -3.83 8.78 -11.36
CA THR A 37 -2.51 8.73 -10.74
C THR A 37 -1.84 7.36 -10.72
N SER A 38 -1.06 7.03 -11.76
CA SER A 38 0.19 6.25 -11.60
C SER A 38 0.98 6.04 -12.90
N SER A 39 1.09 7.04 -13.77
CA SER A 39 2.17 7.07 -14.79
C SER A 39 3.51 7.59 -14.23
N THR A 40 3.61 7.75 -12.90
CA THR A 40 4.84 8.02 -12.15
C THR A 40 5.36 6.76 -11.42
N SER A 41 4.97 5.57 -11.85
CA SER A 41 5.35 4.29 -11.21
C SER A 41 6.74 3.77 -11.57
N ARG A 42 7.49 4.47 -12.44
CA ARG A 42 8.82 4.01 -12.87
C ARG A 42 9.88 3.97 -11.77
N ASN A 43 9.62 4.53 -10.59
CA ASN A 43 10.61 4.60 -9.50
C ASN A 43 10.03 4.39 -8.08
N ARG A 44 8.77 3.96 -7.92
CA ARG A 44 8.26 3.65 -6.57
C ARG A 44 8.72 2.25 -6.17
N ILE A 45 9.84 2.19 -5.47
CA ILE A 45 10.34 0.98 -4.84
C ILE A 45 9.36 0.58 -3.72
N ASP A 46 8.86 -0.64 -3.78
CA ASP A 46 8.01 -1.20 -2.74
C ASP A 46 8.86 -1.51 -1.48
N PRO A 47 8.60 -0.85 -0.34
CA PRO A 47 9.38 -1.06 0.87
C PRO A 47 9.27 -2.50 1.41
N ALA A 48 8.19 -3.23 1.11
CA ALA A 48 8.04 -4.63 1.52
C ALA A 48 9.10 -5.53 0.88
N LYS A 49 9.44 -5.24 -0.38
CA LYS A 49 10.46 -5.98 -1.14
C LYS A 49 11.87 -5.72 -0.61
N VAL A 50 12.16 -4.46 -0.28
CA VAL A 50 13.43 -4.08 0.38
C VAL A 50 13.56 -4.80 1.72
N ASN A 51 12.48 -4.87 2.49
CA ASN A 51 12.45 -5.58 3.78
C ASN A 51 12.72 -7.07 3.63
N ALA A 52 12.14 -7.74 2.62
CA ALA A 52 12.37 -9.16 2.37
C ALA A 52 13.85 -9.44 2.08
N VAL A 53 14.49 -8.66 1.19
CA VAL A 53 15.93 -8.82 0.90
C VAL A 53 16.78 -8.49 2.13
N SER A 54 16.43 -7.43 2.87
CA SER A 54 17.15 -7.03 4.08
C SER A 54 17.07 -8.06 5.21
N ALA A 55 16.01 -8.88 5.26
CA ALA A 55 15.88 -9.95 6.25
C ALA A 55 16.82 -11.13 5.94
N ILE A 56 17.05 -11.42 4.66
CA ILE A 56 17.96 -12.48 4.21
C ILE A 56 19.42 -12.02 4.27
N PHE A 57 19.67 -10.76 3.90
CA PHE A 57 21.00 -10.17 3.85
C PHE A 57 21.09 -8.92 4.73
N PRO A 58 21.16 -9.08 6.07
CA PRO A 58 21.24 -7.96 7.00
C PRO A 58 22.52 -7.12 6.85
N GLN A 59 23.56 -7.67 6.22
CA GLN A 59 24.82 -6.98 5.92
C GLN A 59 24.73 -6.00 4.75
N LEU A 60 23.67 -6.08 3.94
CA LEU A 60 23.50 -5.23 2.76
C LEU A 60 22.72 -3.97 3.12
N ASP A 61 23.23 -2.84 2.64
CA ASP A 61 22.57 -1.57 2.89
C ASP A 61 21.23 -1.49 2.15
N ARG A 62 20.19 -1.06 2.87
CA ARG A 62 18.81 -0.96 2.37
C ARG A 62 18.70 -0.05 1.16
N ARG A 63 19.54 0.98 1.09
CA ARG A 63 19.59 1.90 -0.07
C ARG A 63 20.14 1.20 -1.31
N SER A 64 21.16 0.36 -1.16
CA SER A 64 21.75 -0.43 -2.24
C SER A 64 20.77 -1.48 -2.74
N ILE A 65 20.03 -2.12 -1.83
CA ILE A 65 18.93 -3.03 -2.18
C ILE A 65 17.85 -2.28 -2.96
N ALA A 66 17.40 -1.11 -2.48
CA ALA A 66 16.38 -0.32 -3.17
C ALA A 66 16.84 0.14 -4.56
N TRP A 67 18.13 0.45 -4.72
CA TRP A 67 18.73 0.82 -6.00
C TRP A 67 18.75 -0.33 -6.99
N ASP A 68 19.19 -1.52 -6.58
CA ASP A 68 19.18 -2.69 -7.44
C ASP A 68 17.75 -3.11 -7.81
N LEU A 69 16.82 -3.10 -6.83
CA LEU A 69 15.40 -3.34 -7.07
C LEU A 69 14.81 -2.32 -8.06
N SER A 70 15.22 -1.06 -8.00
CA SER A 70 14.72 -0.04 -8.95
C SER A 70 15.14 -0.34 -10.39
N ARG A 71 16.34 -0.91 -10.61
CA ARG A 71 16.84 -1.29 -11.94
C ARG A 71 16.34 -2.66 -12.39
N ASN A 72 16.06 -3.55 -11.45
CA ASN A 72 15.62 -4.92 -11.67
C ASN A 72 14.09 -5.06 -11.74
N GLY A 73 13.37 -3.97 -11.99
CA GLY A 73 11.90 -3.97 -12.08
C GLY A 73 11.19 -4.36 -10.77
N GLY A 74 11.87 -4.29 -9.64
CA GLY A 74 11.37 -4.67 -8.33
C GLY A 74 11.27 -6.18 -8.14
N SER A 75 12.13 -6.99 -8.79
CA SER A 75 12.22 -8.43 -8.54
C SER A 75 13.13 -8.73 -7.36
N VAL A 76 12.56 -9.28 -6.28
CA VAL A 76 13.33 -9.73 -5.09
C VAL A 76 14.21 -10.91 -5.46
N GLU A 77 13.70 -11.88 -6.22
CA GLU A 77 14.40 -13.11 -6.57
C GLU A 77 15.64 -12.86 -7.41
N ALA A 78 15.56 -11.94 -8.38
CA ALA A 78 16.72 -11.63 -9.20
C ALA A 78 17.79 -10.86 -8.41
N THR A 79 17.39 -10.03 -7.44
CA THR A 79 18.33 -9.38 -6.52
C THR A 79 18.96 -10.39 -5.55
N THR A 80 18.19 -11.32 -4.99
CA THR A 80 18.75 -12.37 -4.11
C THR A 80 19.67 -13.32 -4.87
N ALA A 81 19.29 -13.77 -6.08
CA ALA A 81 20.12 -14.64 -6.91
C ALA A 81 21.46 -13.98 -7.27
N ARG A 82 21.46 -12.69 -7.63
CA ARG A 82 22.69 -11.92 -7.90
C ARG A 82 23.61 -11.85 -6.69
N VAL A 83 23.05 -11.57 -5.52
CA VAL A 83 23.82 -11.52 -4.26
C VAL A 83 24.42 -12.88 -3.93
N LEU A 84 23.68 -13.97 -4.16
CA LEU A 84 24.17 -15.34 -3.95
C LEU A 84 25.26 -15.76 -4.94
N ASP A 85 25.22 -15.24 -6.17
CA ASP A 85 26.25 -15.43 -7.22
C ASP A 85 27.57 -14.69 -6.90
N GLY A 86 27.67 -14.05 -5.73
CA GLY A 86 28.86 -13.33 -5.28
C GLY A 86 29.04 -11.96 -5.92
N ARG A 87 28.16 -11.58 -6.85
CA ARG A 87 28.08 -10.20 -7.37
C ARG A 87 27.32 -9.35 -6.37
N GLY A 88 28.04 -8.64 -5.51
CA GLY A 88 27.46 -7.70 -4.55
C GLY A 88 26.55 -6.65 -5.21
N LEU A 89 25.76 -5.96 -4.39
CA LEU A 89 24.91 -4.87 -4.84
C LEU A 89 25.76 -3.67 -5.27
N ASP A 90 25.35 -3.02 -6.36
CA ASP A 90 25.99 -1.80 -6.85
C ASP A 90 25.70 -0.61 -5.93
N ASN A 91 26.66 0.31 -5.82
CA ASN A 91 26.56 1.44 -4.90
C ASN A 91 25.67 2.54 -5.52
N PRO A 92 24.54 2.91 -4.88
CA PRO A 92 23.66 3.94 -5.40
C PRO A 92 24.35 5.31 -5.52
N PRO A 93 24.02 6.11 -6.55
CA PRO A 93 24.51 7.48 -6.64
C PRO A 93 23.99 8.31 -5.45
N PRO A 94 24.74 9.32 -4.98
CA PRO A 94 24.39 10.12 -3.81
C PRO A 94 23.03 10.84 -3.94
N THR A 95 22.56 11.07 -5.17
CA THR A 95 21.26 11.66 -5.51
C THR A 95 20.07 10.71 -5.30
N PHE A 96 20.30 9.40 -5.22
CA PHE A 96 19.22 8.43 -5.02
C PHE A 96 18.83 8.38 -3.54
N GLN A 97 17.74 9.07 -3.20
CA GLN A 97 17.11 9.03 -1.88
C GLN A 97 15.73 8.39 -2.01
N PRO A 98 15.62 7.05 -1.87
CA PRO A 98 14.33 6.39 -1.89
C PRO A 98 13.56 6.77 -0.62
N ASP A 99 12.28 7.14 -0.77
CA ASP A 99 11.37 7.39 0.34
C ASP A 99 10.98 6.05 0.99
N LEU A 100 11.90 5.54 1.81
CA LEU A 100 11.71 4.32 2.59
C LEU A 100 11.24 4.72 4.00
N PRO A 101 10.11 4.18 4.50
CA PRO A 101 9.72 4.39 5.88
C PRO A 101 10.83 3.87 6.79
N VAL A 102 11.37 4.75 7.64
CA VAL A 102 12.42 4.39 8.61
C VAL A 102 11.79 3.46 9.64
N ILE A 103 12.04 2.16 9.51
CA ILE A 103 11.73 1.18 10.54
C ILE A 103 12.94 1.14 11.47
N PRO A 104 12.78 1.43 12.79
CA PRO A 104 13.88 1.33 13.73
C PRO A 104 14.28 -0.14 13.85
N THR A 105 15.31 -0.53 13.10
CA THR A 105 16.02 -1.79 13.30
C THR A 105 17.30 -1.43 14.02
N ALA A 106 17.44 -1.92 15.26
CA ALA A 106 18.64 -1.76 16.04
C ALA A 106 19.82 -2.41 15.29
N ALA A 107 20.75 -1.59 14.81
CA ALA A 107 22.05 -2.04 14.35
C ALA A 107 23.14 -1.33 15.19
N PRO A 108 24.24 -2.01 15.53
CA PRO A 108 25.24 -1.50 16.46
C PRO A 108 26.16 -0.47 15.78
N ASN A 109 26.58 0.51 16.59
CA ASN A 109 27.66 1.48 16.39
C ASN A 109 28.40 1.46 15.04
N ARG A 110 28.19 2.52 14.25
CA ARG A 110 29.29 3.18 13.54
C ARG A 110 29.26 4.67 13.84
N THR A 111 30.31 5.11 14.49
CA THR A 111 30.66 6.50 14.78
C THR A 111 30.67 7.30 13.49
N GLY A 112 29.77 8.26 13.39
CA GLY A 112 29.68 9.22 12.30
C GLY A 112 28.83 10.38 12.77
N ASN A 113 29.49 11.43 13.24
CA ASN A 113 28.87 12.66 13.71
C ASN A 113 27.88 13.23 12.67
N THR A 114 26.59 13.19 13.00
CA THR A 114 25.66 14.25 12.60
C THR A 114 24.73 14.51 13.77
N ALA A 115 24.92 15.65 14.42
CA ALA A 115 23.99 16.19 15.39
C ALA A 115 22.60 16.30 14.74
N ALA A 116 21.66 15.44 15.16
CA ALA A 116 20.26 15.65 14.89
C ALA A 116 19.80 16.82 15.76
N THR A 117 19.82 18.02 15.19
CA THR A 117 19.07 19.14 15.75
C THR A 117 17.61 18.68 15.84
N SER A 118 17.07 18.67 17.05
CA SER A 118 15.65 18.54 17.32
C SER A 118 14.95 19.76 16.72
N GLY A 119 14.73 19.71 15.40
CA GLY A 119 13.88 20.65 14.70
C GLY A 119 12.46 20.46 15.20
N SER A 120 12.06 21.27 16.18
CA SER A 120 10.67 21.59 16.45
C SER A 120 10.06 22.04 15.13
N ARG A 121 9.48 21.08 14.40
CA ARG A 121 8.65 21.37 13.24
C ARG A 121 7.41 22.02 13.82
N VAL A 122 7.38 23.35 13.79
CA VAL A 122 6.17 24.16 13.91
C VAL A 122 5.14 23.52 12.99
N THR A 123 4.21 22.77 13.59
CA THR A 123 3.08 22.19 12.88
C THR A 123 2.26 23.36 12.36
N PRO A 124 2.11 23.58 11.04
CA PRO A 124 0.99 24.40 10.59
C PRO A 124 -0.24 23.67 11.11
N SER A 125 -1.09 24.38 11.87
CA SER A 125 -2.36 23.92 12.45
C SER A 125 -2.95 22.77 11.63
N GLN A 126 -2.60 21.53 11.97
CA GLN A 126 -3.08 20.39 11.21
C GLN A 126 -4.55 20.32 11.55
N GLN A 127 -5.40 20.66 10.59
CA GLN A 127 -6.84 20.65 10.78
C GLN A 127 -7.24 19.36 11.49
N ASP A 128 -8.01 19.49 12.57
CA ASP A 128 -8.41 18.35 13.40
C ASP A 128 -8.89 17.20 12.52
N LEU A 129 -8.40 16.00 12.79
CA LEU A 129 -8.79 14.79 12.05
C LEU A 129 -10.32 14.61 12.05
N ILE A 130 -10.97 15.09 13.09
CA ILE A 130 -12.43 15.08 13.26
C ILE A 130 -13.09 15.99 12.22
N SER A 131 -12.54 17.19 12.00
CA SER A 131 -13.01 18.11 10.95
C SER A 131 -12.73 17.57 9.56
N ARG A 132 -11.53 17.03 9.33
CA ARG A 132 -11.13 16.49 8.02
C ARG A 132 -11.98 15.31 7.55
N TYR A 133 -12.45 14.49 8.49
CA TYR A 133 -13.28 13.32 8.21
C TYR A 133 -14.77 13.55 8.52
N GLY A 134 -15.20 14.77 8.84
CA GLY A 134 -16.61 15.07 9.12
C GLY A 134 -17.19 14.35 10.34
N LEU A 135 -16.35 13.96 11.31
CA LEU A 135 -16.72 13.17 12.48
C LEU A 135 -17.37 13.98 13.61
N GLN A 136 -17.59 15.27 13.40
CA GLN A 136 -18.11 16.22 14.40
C GLN A 136 -19.45 15.75 15.00
N GLY A 137 -20.36 15.23 14.19
CA GLY A 137 -21.67 14.74 14.65
C GLY A 137 -21.59 13.48 15.54
N ARG A 138 -20.55 12.64 15.39
CA ARG A 138 -20.36 11.46 16.24
C ARG A 138 -19.74 11.81 17.59
N VAL A 139 -18.94 12.87 17.64
CA VAL A 139 -18.31 13.37 18.86
C VAL A 139 -19.34 14.04 19.77
N THR A 140 -20.24 14.87 19.22
CA THR A 140 -21.28 15.54 20.02
C THR A 140 -22.28 14.57 20.64
N THR A 141 -22.62 13.47 19.95
CA THR A 141 -23.46 12.39 20.50
C THR A 141 -22.72 11.55 21.54
N SER A 142 -21.39 11.41 21.42
CA SER A 142 -20.58 10.58 22.34
C SER A 142 -20.07 11.35 23.57
N GLY A 143 -20.06 12.69 23.54
CA GLY A 143 -19.57 13.56 24.62
C GLY A 143 -20.52 13.71 25.81
N LYS A 144 -21.69 13.05 25.81
CA LYS A 144 -22.65 13.10 26.93
C LYS A 144 -22.71 11.74 27.64
N GLY A 145 -21.64 11.43 28.37
CA GLY A 145 -21.68 10.60 29.58
C GLY A 145 -22.33 9.22 29.50
N LYS A 146 -22.21 8.49 28.39
CA LYS A 146 -22.56 7.07 28.34
C LYS A 146 -21.39 6.28 27.82
N GLU A 147 -20.81 5.44 28.68
CA GLU A 147 -20.02 4.30 28.25
C GLU A 147 -20.82 3.51 27.21
N PRO A 148 -20.30 3.28 25.99
CA PRO A 148 -20.45 2.00 25.38
C PRO A 148 -19.34 1.13 25.98
N VAL A 149 -19.68 0.42 27.06
CA VAL A 149 -18.99 -0.84 27.37
C VAL A 149 -19.07 -1.62 26.06
N LEU A 150 -17.94 -1.79 25.38
CA LEU A 150 -17.86 -2.54 24.13
C LEU A 150 -18.41 -3.92 24.45
N SER A 151 -19.64 -4.20 24.02
CA SER A 151 -20.25 -5.52 24.17
C SER A 151 -19.30 -6.55 23.58
N GLU A 152 -19.08 -7.67 24.26
CA GLU A 152 -18.19 -8.75 23.78
C GLU A 152 -18.53 -9.19 22.34
N GLU A 153 -19.77 -8.96 21.89
CA GLU A 153 -20.26 -9.08 20.52
C GLU A 153 -19.46 -8.23 19.50
N GLN A 154 -19.19 -6.95 19.79
CA GLN A 154 -18.48 -6.03 18.89
C GLN A 154 -16.97 -6.32 18.83
N GLU A 155 -16.40 -6.85 19.91
CA GLU A 155 -15.02 -7.34 19.90
C GLU A 155 -14.89 -8.64 19.11
N ARG A 156 -15.90 -9.52 19.17
CA ARG A 156 -15.98 -10.74 18.36
C ARG A 156 -16.18 -10.44 16.87
N GLU A 157 -16.95 -9.42 16.51
CA GLU A 157 -17.06 -8.94 15.11
C GLU A 157 -15.74 -8.35 14.59
N LYS A 158 -14.99 -7.62 15.42
CA LYS A 158 -13.64 -7.13 15.09
C LYS A 158 -12.65 -8.27 14.84
N LYS A 159 -12.72 -9.34 15.66
CA LYS A 159 -11.88 -10.55 15.51
C LYS A 159 -12.29 -11.42 14.32
N LYS A 160 -13.56 -11.36 13.87
CA LYS A 160 -14.07 -12.08 12.69
C LYS A 160 -13.96 -11.30 11.38
N SER A 161 -13.38 -10.10 11.39
CA SER A 161 -13.27 -9.28 10.18
C SER A 161 -12.17 -9.84 9.24
N ALA A 162 -12.48 -10.97 8.64
CA ALA A 162 -11.90 -11.43 7.39
C ALA A 162 -12.09 -10.30 6.37
N TRP A 163 -10.99 -9.92 5.74
CA TRP A 163 -10.97 -8.94 4.67
C TRP A 163 -11.99 -9.35 3.61
N SER A 164 -13.09 -8.60 3.46
CA SER A 164 -14.14 -8.93 2.49
C SER A 164 -13.52 -9.02 1.10
N SER A 165 -13.94 -9.98 0.26
CA SER A 165 -13.46 -10.13 -1.12
C SER A 165 -13.78 -8.90 -1.98
N ASP A 166 -14.90 -8.26 -1.69
CA ASP A 166 -15.41 -7.08 -2.39
C ASP A 166 -14.65 -5.80 -2.05
N LYS A 167 -14.19 -5.11 -3.10
CA LYS A 167 -13.38 -3.88 -3.02
C LYS A 167 -14.14 -2.73 -2.33
N ALA A 168 -15.43 -2.57 -2.64
CA ALA A 168 -16.26 -1.50 -2.08
C ALA A 168 -16.49 -1.71 -0.58
N GLN A 169 -16.94 -2.90 -0.19
CA GLN A 169 -17.19 -3.27 1.21
C GLN A 169 -15.93 -3.17 2.07
N ARG A 170 -14.77 -3.54 1.50
CA ARG A 170 -13.48 -3.42 2.16
C ARG A 170 -13.04 -1.96 2.34
N ALA A 171 -13.22 -1.13 1.32
CA ALA A 171 -12.91 0.30 1.42
C ALA A 171 -13.76 0.96 2.52
N GLU A 172 -15.03 0.59 2.62
CA GLU A 172 -15.93 1.03 3.68
C GLU A 172 -15.51 0.50 5.07
N ALA A 173 -15.16 -0.78 5.17
CA ALA A 173 -14.67 -1.37 6.42
C ALA A 173 -13.38 -0.68 6.91
N LEU A 174 -12.45 -0.35 6.01
CA LEU A 174 -11.23 0.38 6.36
C LEU A 174 -11.51 1.83 6.79
N LYS A 175 -12.46 2.52 6.13
CA LYS A 175 -12.93 3.84 6.56
C LYS A 175 -13.49 3.78 7.98
N ARG A 176 -14.41 2.85 8.25
CA ARG A 176 -15.02 2.65 9.57
C ARG A 176 -13.97 2.37 10.66
N ARG A 177 -13.00 1.48 10.40
CA ARG A 177 -11.89 1.21 11.34
C ARG A 177 -11.04 2.46 11.61
N ARG A 178 -10.81 3.29 10.61
CA ARG A 178 -10.06 4.54 10.75
C ARG A 178 -10.81 5.56 11.61
N GLU A 179 -12.10 5.69 11.37
CA GLU A 179 -12.99 6.58 12.14
C GLU A 179 -13.07 6.14 13.61
N GLU A 180 -13.23 4.84 13.86
CA GLU A 180 -13.21 4.26 15.22
C GLU A 180 -11.88 4.53 15.94
N MET A 181 -10.75 4.37 15.23
CA MET A 181 -9.42 4.63 15.80
C MET A 181 -9.26 6.11 16.17
N ILE A 182 -9.74 7.03 15.34
CA ILE A 182 -9.67 8.48 15.61
C ILE A 182 -10.48 8.83 16.87
N LEU A 183 -11.68 8.26 17.00
CA LEU A 183 -12.52 8.49 18.18
C LEU A 183 -11.91 7.88 19.45
N ALA A 184 -11.37 6.66 19.37
CA ALA A 184 -10.69 6.01 20.49
C ALA A 184 -9.43 6.76 20.92
N ALA A 185 -8.64 7.27 19.98
CA ALA A 185 -7.46 8.08 20.26
C ALA A 185 -7.83 9.37 21.00
N ARG A 186 -8.92 10.04 20.59
CA ARG A 186 -9.44 11.22 21.31
C ARG A 186 -9.84 10.87 22.73
N ARG A 187 -10.63 9.81 22.93
CA ARG A 187 -11.05 9.36 24.27
C ARG A 187 -9.84 9.04 25.16
N LYS A 188 -8.79 8.43 24.60
CA LYS A 188 -7.55 8.12 25.32
C LYS A 188 -6.74 9.38 25.69
N MET A 189 -6.74 10.41 24.84
CA MET A 189 -6.14 11.70 25.17
C MET A 189 -6.91 12.40 26.29
N GLU A 190 -8.25 12.46 26.19
CA GLU A 190 -9.11 13.07 27.22
C GLU A 190 -8.91 12.42 28.61
N MET A 191 -8.76 11.09 28.68
CA MET A 191 -8.45 10.39 29.93
C MET A 191 -7.07 10.78 30.49
N LYS A 192 -6.04 10.81 29.64
CA LYS A 192 -4.67 11.19 30.06
C LYS A 192 -4.59 12.65 30.51
N ASP A 193 -5.33 13.54 29.86
CA ASP A 193 -5.38 14.95 30.24
C ASP A 193 -6.08 15.12 31.60
N SER A 194 -7.02 14.24 31.96
CA SER A 194 -7.66 14.22 33.28
C SER A 194 -6.83 13.55 34.39
N GLU A 195 -5.98 12.57 34.07
CA GLU A 195 -5.07 11.91 35.03
C GLU A 195 -3.80 12.73 35.31
N GLY A 196 -3.48 13.70 34.44
CA GLY A 196 -2.31 14.57 34.56
C GLY A 196 -2.55 15.90 35.29
N GLN A 197 -3.74 16.12 35.85
CA GLN A 197 -4.07 17.20 36.79
C GLN A 197 -4.15 16.66 38.22
#